data_AF-A0A1Z8TKD5-F1
#
_entry.id   AF-A0A1Z8TKD5-F1
#
_cell.length_a   1.000
_cell.length_b   1.000
_cell.length_c   1.000
_cell.angle_alpha   90.00
_cell.angle_beta   90.00
_cell.angle_gamma   90.00
#
_symmetry.space_group_name_H-M   'P 1'
#
loop_
_entity.id
_entity.type
_entity.pdbx_description
1 polymer ?
#
loop_
_entity_poly.entity_id
_entity_poly.type
_entity_poly.pdbx_seq_one_letter_code
_entity_poly.pdbx_strand_id
1 'polypeptide(L)' 'TGYSGIENPLFFKENTRMFFGDAKSSLNKLLAMID' A
#
# COMPACT_ATOMS: atom_id res chain seq x y z
N THR A 1 5.92 11.56 0.77
CA THR A 1 5.06 12.19 -0.26
C THR A 1 5.48 11.70 -1.63
N GLY A 2 4.59 11.74 -2.63
CA GLY A 2 4.94 11.35 -4.01
C GLY A 2 5.81 12.40 -4.71
N TYR A 3 6.16 12.15 -5.96
CA TYR A 3 7.00 13.05 -6.78
C TYR A 3 6.48 14.50 -6.81
N SER A 4 5.17 14.69 -6.97
CA SER A 4 4.54 16.01 -7.03
C SER A 4 4.39 16.72 -5.67
N GLY A 5 4.75 16.07 -4.56
CA GLY A 5 4.69 16.65 -3.22
C GLY A 5 3.28 16.89 -2.65
N ILE A 6 2.23 16.62 -3.42
CA ILE A 6 0.82 16.77 -2.99
C ILE A 6 0.34 15.50 -2.28
N GLU A 7 -0.52 15.67 -1.28
CA GLU A 7 -1.15 14.59 -0.53
C GLU A 7 -2.28 13.92 -1.34
N ASN A 8 -2.39 12.59 -1.25
CA ASN A 8 -3.43 11.84 -1.96
C ASN A 8 -4.67 11.64 -1.07
N PRO A 9 -5.83 12.26 -1.37
CA PRO A 9 -7.04 12.14 -0.55
C PRO A 9 -7.62 10.71 -0.55
N LEU A 10 -7.23 9.85 -1.49
CA LEU A 10 -7.69 8.46 -1.52
C LEU A 10 -7.18 7.63 -0.35
N PHE A 11 -6.08 8.03 0.30
CA PHE A 11 -5.50 7.31 1.43
C PHE A 11 -6.37 7.35 2.70
N PHE A 12 -7.32 8.28 2.78
CA PHE A 12 -8.17 8.48 3.97
C PHE A 12 -9.60 7.99 3.80
N LYS A 13 -9.95 7.47 2.62
CA LYS A 13 -11.29 6.92 2.40
C LYS A 13 -11.46 5.61 3.18
N GLU A 14 -12.65 5.37 3.71
CA GLU A 14 -12.96 4.16 4.49
C GLU A 14 -12.80 2.86 3.69
N ASN A 15 -12.98 2.93 2.36
CA ASN A 15 -12.81 1.78 1.46
C ASN A 15 -11.36 1.56 1.02
N THR A 16 -10.42 2.39 1.49
CA THR A 16 -9.00 2.26 1.20
C THR A 16 -8.27 1.78 2.45
N ARG A 17 -7.48 0.72 2.31
CA ARG A 17 -6.58 0.25 3.37
C ARG A 17 -5.15 0.35 2.89
N MET A 18 -4.30 0.99 3.70
CA MET A 18 -2.89 1.13 3.39
C MET A 18 -2.13 -0.10 3.89
N PHE A 19 -1.30 -0.67 3.01
CA PHE A 19 -0.40 -1.76 3.35
C PHE A 19 1.05 -1.26 3.29
N PHE A 20 1.62 -0.97 4.45
CA PHE A 20 2.94 -0.35 4.56
C PHE A 20 4.06 -1.40 4.54
N GLY A 21 5.11 -1.14 3.75
CA GLY A 21 6.30 -1.98 3.71
C GLY A 21 7.08 -1.84 2.40
N ASP A 22 8.19 -2.55 2.31
CA ASP A 22 8.91 -2.73 1.04
C ASP A 22 8.04 -3.51 0.05
N ALA A 23 7.98 -3.05 -1.20
CA ALA A 23 7.08 -3.61 -2.21
C ALA A 23 7.34 -5.11 -2.46
N LYS A 24 8.62 -5.52 -2.55
CA LYS A 24 8.99 -6.90 -2.87
C LYS A 24 8.69 -7.83 -1.69
N SER A 25 9.08 -7.43 -0.49
CA SER A 25 8.83 -8.21 0.72
C SER A 25 7.34 -8.37 0.99
N SER A 26 6.57 -7.29 0.84
CA SER A 26 5.12 -7.26 1.06
C SER A 26 4.37 -8.20 0.10
N LEU A 27 4.73 -8.21 -1.19
CA LEU A 27 4.12 -9.11 -2.17
C LEU A 27 4.47 -10.58 -1.92
N ASN A 28 5.73 -10.89 -1.62
CA ASN A 28 6.14 -12.27 -1.33
C ASN A 28 5.38 -12.88 -0.14
N LYS A 29 5.16 -12.09 0.92
CA LYS A 29 4.37 -12.51 2.09
C LYS A 29 2.92 -12.76 1.72
N LEU A 30 2.34 -11.89 0.89
CA LEU A 30 0.92 -11.96 0.53
C LEU A 30 0.63 -13.17 -0.36
N LEU A 31 1.54 -13.49 -1.29
CA LEU A 31 1.44 -14.69 -2.12
C LEU A 31 1.42 -15.97 -1.29
N ALA A 32 2.31 -16.09 -0.30
CA ALA A 32 2.38 -17.27 0.57
C ALA A 32 1.16 -17.46 1.50
N MET A 33 0.26 -16.47 1.61
CA MET A 33 -0.98 -16.57 2.39
C MET A 33 -2.18 -17.04 1.55
N ILE A 34 -2.05 -17.05 0.22
CA ILE A 34 -3.14 -17.37 -0.72
C ILE A 34 -3.01 -18.81 -1.25
N ASP A 35 -1.80 -19.38 -1.24
CA ASP A 35 -1.54 -20.81 -1.46
C ASP A 35 -1.93 -21.66 -0.24
#